data_AF-A0A3D4TM23-F1
#
_entry.id   AF-A0A3D4TM23-F1
#
_cell.length_a   1.000
_cell.length_b   1.000
_cell.length_c   1.000
_cell.angle_alpha   90.00
_cell.angle_beta   90.00
_cell.angle_gamma   90.00
#
_symmetry.space_group_name_H-M   'P 1'
#
loop_
_entity.id
_entity.type
_entity.pdbx_description
1 polymer ?
#
loop_
_entity_poly.entity_id
_entity_poly.type
_entity_poly.pdbx_seq_one_letter_code
_entity_poly.pdbx_strand_id
1 'polypeptide(L)'
;MSSAFGAETVLEVRHWTDAYFSFTLTRDSGFRFENGQFVMIGLETEARPLLRAYSIASANWEEHLEFFSIKVQDGPLTSRLQH
;
A
#
# COMPACT_ATOMS: atom_id res chain seq x y z
N MET A 1 -4.51 20.32 -11.61
CA MET A 1 -4.63 19.88 -10.21
C MET A 1 -3.90 18.57 -10.10
N SER A 2 -2.77 18.49 -9.39
CA SER A 2 -2.21 17.17 -9.08
C SER A 2 -3.20 16.49 -8.13
N SER A 3 -3.54 15.23 -8.41
CA SER A 3 -4.21 14.38 -7.43
C SER A 3 -3.38 14.39 -6.14
N ALA A 4 -4.03 14.39 -4.98
CA ALA A 4 -3.35 14.27 -3.69
C ALA A 4 -2.63 12.92 -3.53
N PHE A 5 -2.93 11.94 -4.40
CA PHE A 5 -2.37 10.59 -4.41
C PHE A 5 -1.83 10.26 -5.81
N GLY A 6 -0.60 9.76 -5.87
CA GLY A 6 -0.03 9.14 -7.07
C GLY A 6 -0.40 7.66 -7.14
N ALA A 7 -0.61 7.15 -8.35
CA ALA A 7 -0.81 5.73 -8.57
C ALA A 7 0.55 5.03 -8.74
N GLU A 8 0.78 3.98 -7.95
CA GLU A 8 1.97 3.13 -8.02
C GLU A 8 1.58 1.73 -8.51
N THR A 9 2.53 1.00 -9.09
CA THR A 9 2.31 -0.34 -9.65
C THR A 9 2.77 -1.41 -8.69
N VAL A 10 1.95 -2.45 -8.48
CA VAL A 10 2.32 -3.64 -7.70
C VAL A 10 3.40 -4.43 -8.42
N LEU A 11 4.47 -4.78 -7.71
CA LEU A 11 5.62 -5.51 -8.24
C LEU A 11 5.60 -6.98 -7.78
N GLU A 12 5.42 -7.22 -6.49
CA GLU A 12 5.34 -8.56 -5.90
C GLU A 12 4.23 -8.64 -4.86
N VAL A 13 3.60 -9.81 -4.75
CA VAL A 13 2.63 -10.13 -3.70
C VAL A 13 3.02 -11.45 -3.05
N ARG A 14 3.15 -11.45 -1.73
CA ARG A 14 3.48 -12.63 -0.94
C ARG A 14 2.44 -12.88 0.14
N HIS A 15 1.74 -14.01 0.06
CA HIS A 15 0.84 -14.45 1.13
C HIS A 15 1.59 -15.28 2.16
N TRP A 16 1.55 -14.83 3.41
CA TRP A 16 2.16 -15.53 4.54
C TRP A 16 1.19 -16.52 5.16
N THR A 17 -0.07 -16.12 5.29
CA THR A 17 -1.17 -16.91 5.85
C THR A 17 -2.50 -16.51 5.21
N ASP A 18 -3.58 -17.14 5.66
CA ASP A 18 -4.95 -16.76 5.33
C ASP A 18 -5.34 -15.37 5.86
N ALA A 19 -4.58 -14.83 6.83
CA ALA A 19 -4.84 -13.54 7.45
C ALA A 19 -3.80 -12.47 7.10
N TYR A 20 -2.65 -12.82 6.50
CA TYR A 20 -1.53 -11.89 6.33
C TYR A 20 -0.85 -12.00 4.97
N PHE A 21 -0.48 -10.86 4.40
CA PHE A 21 0.28 -10.77 3.15
C PHE A 21 1.17 -9.52 3.14
N SER A 22 2.24 -9.58 2.35
CA SER A 22 3.04 -8.42 1.97
C SER A 22 2.86 -8.14 0.48
N PHE A 23 3.05 -6.89 0.09
CA PHE A 23 3.18 -6.52 -1.31
C PHE A 23 4.17 -5.37 -1.47
N THR A 24 4.84 -5.35 -2.62
CA THR A 24 5.78 -4.30 -2.99
C THR A 24 5.22 -3.48 -4.14
N LEU A 25 5.52 -2.17 -4.14
CA LEU A 25 5.09 -1.22 -5.15
C LEU A 25 6.30 -0.50 -5.75
N THR A 26 6.11 0.07 -6.93
CA THR A 26 6.97 1.15 -7.43
C THR A 26 6.99 2.33 -6.45
N ARG A 27 8.05 3.13 -6.53
CA ARG A 27 8.24 4.30 -5.69
C ARG A 27 8.51 5.51 -6.57
N ASP A 28 7.68 6.53 -6.47
CA ASP A 28 7.98 7.82 -7.07
C ASP A 28 9.31 8.40 -6.57
N SER A 29 10.09 8.97 -7.49
CA SER A 29 11.42 9.54 -7.20
C SER A 29 11.39 10.72 -6.23
N GLY A 30 10.26 11.43 -6.13
CA GLY A 30 10.02 12.51 -5.18
C GLY A 30 9.52 12.03 -3.82
N PHE A 31 9.17 10.75 -3.67
CA PHE A 31 8.60 10.20 -2.45
C PHE A 31 9.67 10.00 -1.37
N ARG A 32 9.66 10.85 -0.34
CA ARG A 32 10.59 10.82 0.80
C ARG A 32 9.85 10.60 2.11
N PHE A 33 10.42 9.78 2.97
CA PHE A 33 9.88 9.46 4.29
C PHE A 33 11.01 9.12 5.28
N GLU A 34 10.69 9.15 6.57
CA GLU A 34 11.54 8.64 7.64
C GLU A 34 11.11 7.24 8.05
N ASN A 35 12.07 6.36 8.37
CA ASN A 35 11.80 4.97 8.73
C ASN A 35 10.87 4.91 9.96
N GLY A 36 9.77 4.16 9.84
CA GLY A 36 8.73 4.05 10.88
C GLY A 36 7.51 4.96 10.67
N GLN A 37 7.52 5.83 9.65
CA GLN A 37 6.33 6.61 9.27
C GLN A 37 5.25 5.75 8.58
N PHE A 38 4.05 6.31 8.51
CA PHE A 38 2.92 5.75 7.79
C PHE A 38 2.40 6.70 6.71
N VAL A 39 1.71 6.14 5.72
CA VAL A 39 1.13 6.87 4.59
C VAL A 39 -0.31 6.40 4.37
N MET A 40 -1.07 7.19 3.62
CA MET A 40 -2.38 6.74 3.15
C MET A 40 -2.20 5.98 1.84
N ILE A 41 -2.59 4.71 1.81
CA ILE A 41 -2.70 3.91 0.59
C ILE A 41 -4.15 3.51 0.36
N GLY A 42 -4.48 3.14 -0.87
CA GLY A 42 -5.83 2.70 -1.19
C GLY A 42 -6.03 2.29 -2.63
N LEU A 43 -7.28 2.01 -2.95
CA LEU A 43 -7.73 1.70 -4.31
C LEU A 43 -8.68 2.77 -4.79
N GLU A 44 -8.56 3.12 -6.07
CA GLU A 44 -9.56 3.93 -6.75
C GLU A 44 -10.89 3.16 -6.81
N THR A 45 -11.99 3.88 -6.66
CA THR A 45 -13.35 3.33 -6.81
C THR A 45 -14.19 4.32 -7.59
N GLU A 46 -15.36 3.89 -8.07
CA GLU A 46 -16.28 4.74 -8.86
C GLU A 46 -16.74 6.02 -8.14
N ALA A 47 -16.69 6.04 -6.80
CA ALA A 47 -17.14 7.19 -6.01
C ALA A 47 -15.97 7.98 -5.40
N ARG A 48 -15.26 7.39 -4.43
CA ARG A 48 -14.13 8.03 -3.72
C ARG A 48 -13.04 6.99 -3.43
N PRO A 49 -11.76 7.39 -3.44
CA PRO A 49 -10.68 6.49 -3.09
C PRO A 49 -10.89 5.86 -1.71
N LEU A 50 -10.76 4.53 -1.62
CA LEU A 50 -10.81 3.82 -0.35
C LEU A 50 -9.43 3.83 0.28
N LEU A 51 -9.20 4.77 1.20
CA LEU A 51 -7.89 5.00 1.80
C LEU A 51 -7.80 4.43 3.22
N ARG A 52 -6.64 3.88 3.57
CA ARG A 52 -6.28 3.50 4.94
C ARG A 52 -4.83 3.85 5.22
N ALA A 53 -4.55 4.13 6.49
CA ALA A 53 -3.18 4.36 6.95
C ALA A 53 -2.41 3.04 7.00
N TYR A 54 -1.22 3.01 6.41
CA TYR A 54 -0.30 1.87 6.43
C TYR A 54 1.10 2.35 6.77
N SER A 55 1.77 1.63 7.66
CA SER A 55 3.21 1.82 7.91
C SER A 55 4.00 1.39 6.68
N ILE A 56 5.04 2.13 6.32
CA ILE A 56 5.96 1.71 5.26
C ILE A 56 6.89 0.66 5.86
N ALA A 57 6.86 -0.54 5.30
CA ALA A 57 7.64 -1.68 5.79
C ALA A 57 9.03 -1.78 5.14
N SER A 58 9.28 -1.07 4.03
CA SER A 58 10.63 -0.91 3.48
C SER A 58 11.36 0.30 4.09
N ALA A 59 12.69 0.27 4.04
CA ALA A 59 13.51 1.39 4.45
C ALA A 59 13.53 2.50 3.40
N ASN A 60 13.74 3.75 3.83
CA ASN A 60 13.72 4.93 2.98
C ASN A 60 14.83 5.03 1.94
N TRP A 61 15.84 4.16 1.99
CA TRP A 61 16.90 4.03 1.00
C TRP A 61 16.62 2.93 -0.04
N GLU A 62 15.55 2.15 0.12
CA GLU A 62 15.16 1.11 -0.84
C GLU A 62 14.43 1.71 -2.06
N GLU A 63 14.59 1.09 -3.22
CA GLU A 63 14.00 1.55 -4.48
C GLU A 63 12.49 1.26 -4.60
N HIS A 64 11.95 0.43 -3.71
CA HIS A 64 10.56 0.01 -3.70
C HIS A 64 9.89 0.32 -2.36
N LEU A 65 8.57 0.46 -2.40
CA LEU A 65 7.76 0.53 -1.18
C LEU A 65 7.28 -0.88 -0.83
N GLU A 66 7.47 -1.30 0.41
CA GLU A 66 6.85 -2.54 0.92
C GLU A 66 5.78 -2.20 1.95
N PHE A 67 4.69 -2.96 1.92
CA PHE A 67 3.63 -2.90 2.91
C PHE A 67 3.29 -4.30 3.41
N PHE A 68 3.08 -4.41 4.71
CA PHE A 68 2.53 -5.60 5.36
C PHE A 68 1.06 -5.35 5.73
N SER A 69 0.18 -6.27 5.34
CA SER A 69 -1.26 -6.08 5.43
C SER A 69 -1.98 -7.30 6.00
N ILE A 70 -3.09 -7.02 6.69
CA ILE A 70 -4.03 -8.00 7.18
C ILE A 70 -5.12 -8.25 6.13
N LYS A 71 -5.62 -9.49 6.04
CA LYS A 71 -6.78 -9.88 5.24
C LYS A 71 -8.00 -9.93 6.14
N VAL A 72 -8.82 -8.88 6.09
CA VAL A 72 -10.15 -8.90 6.70
C VAL A 72 -11.16 -9.19 5.60
N GLN A 73 -11.87 -10.33 5.71
CA GLN A 73 -12.79 -10.84 4.67
C GLN A 73 -13.85 -9.80 4.27
N ASP A 74 -14.46 -9.12 5.24
CA ASP A 74 -15.45 -8.07 5.00
C ASP A 74 -14.86 -6.65 5.09
N GLY A 75 -13.53 -6.52 5.05
CA GLY A 75 -12.83 -5.25 5.14
C GLY A 75 -12.98 -4.44 3.85
N PRO A 76 -13.40 -3.16 3.89
CA PRO A 76 -13.66 -2.38 2.67
C PRO A 76 -12.48 -2.27 1.70
N LEU A 77 -11.25 -2.25 2.22
CA LEU A 77 -10.02 -2.21 1.43
C LEU A 77 -9.38 -3.60 1.27
N THR A 78 -9.15 -4.28 2.39
CA THR A 78 -8.34 -5.52 2.43
C THR A 78 -9.02 -6.71 1.75
N SER A 79 -10.35 -6.71 1.64
CA SER A 79 -11.08 -7.72 0.85
C SER A 79 -10.73 -7.67 -0.64
N ARG A 80 -10.36 -6.49 -1.15
CA ARG A 80 -9.98 -6.25 -2.55
C ARG A 80 -8.47 -6.30 -2.74
N LEU A 81 -7.70 -5.78 -1.77
CA LEU A 81 -6.24 -5.67 -1.83
C LEU A 81 -5.52 -7.02 -1.68
N GLN A 82 -6.21 -8.07 -1.21
CA GLN A 82 -5.64 -9.39 -0.95
C GLN A 82 -5.43 -10.26 -2.21
N HIS A 83 -5.77 -9.77 -3.40
CA HIS A 83 -5.69 -10.49 -4.68
C HIS A 83 -4.59 -9.90 -5.56
#